data_AF-A0A7W6JYN9-F1
#
_entry.id   AF-A0A7W6JYN9-F1
#
_cell.length_a   1.000
_cell.length_b   1.000
_cell.length_c   1.000
_cell.angle_alpha   90.00
_cell.angle_beta   90.00
_cell.angle_gamma   90.00
#
_symmetry.space_group_name_H-M   'P 1'
#
loop_
_entity.id
_entity.type
_entity.pdbx_description
1 polymer ?
#
loop_
_entity_poly.entity_id
_entity_poly.type
_entity_poly.pdbx_seq_one_letter_code
_entity_poly.pdbx_strand_id
1 'polypeptide(L)'
;MALSRSNSGKVENGFSIYLRTGYRAPPGVELKFNPWHDSENGRFTFVGQGRYYPNGYAAQDVPQRDREAAAKDIRDAYGGRRQPSYRDPYVPDRSDLGPWHPKNWRVYVARPGDSLAKIARTRRWLTVEYLARFNRIPRGKLRIGQMLMLPTQQYLDEERDAQQRYYALRLYMATHGGRLPPNAARPPSLEEQARATYRHIIKNGYDFELDFVDRFKRVTGILARNREQRRSGTTQRNSGKPDRLATDHGGHVIARRFNGPRDWFNHFAQDGSFNLGPYAKLEREWDRAMDAGHIVRVDIQASYEGRSRRPSTIVARYWIDGESHIRRFPNARWEETR
;
A
#
# COMPACT_ATOMS: atom_id res chain seq x y z
N MET A 1 18.12 17.63 23.14
CA MET A 1 17.55 18.29 21.96
C MET A 1 18.42 18.00 20.75
N ALA A 2 17.89 17.25 19.77
CA ALA A 2 18.30 17.29 18.36
C ALA A 2 17.22 16.52 17.56
N LEU A 3 16.30 17.27 16.98
CA LEU A 3 15.17 16.77 16.19
C LEU A 3 15.60 16.69 14.72
N SER A 4 15.63 15.48 14.14
CA SER A 4 15.57 15.32 12.69
C SER A 4 14.09 15.29 12.28
N ARG A 5 13.57 16.44 11.83
CA ARG A 5 12.19 16.61 11.36
C ARG A 5 12.03 16.04 9.94
N SER A 6 11.08 15.13 9.73
CA SER A 6 10.55 14.80 8.40
C SER A 6 9.29 15.65 8.12
N ASN A 7 9.16 16.10 6.87
CA ASN A 7 8.27 17.18 6.44
C ASN A 7 6.78 16.77 6.29
N SER A 8 6.29 15.84 7.12
CA SER A 8 4.88 15.40 7.13
C SER A 8 4.27 15.25 8.52
N GLY A 9 4.98 15.61 9.60
CA GLY A 9 4.41 15.67 10.95
C GLY A 9 3.90 14.34 11.55
N LYS A 10 4.13 13.20 10.89
CA LYS A 10 3.84 11.87 11.47
C LYS A 10 5.13 11.10 11.65
N VAL A 11 5.45 10.82 12.92
CA VAL A 11 6.42 9.81 13.31
C VAL A 11 5.85 8.46 12.85
N GLU A 12 6.43 7.85 11.80
CA GLU A 12 6.00 6.52 11.37
C GLU A 12 6.49 5.50 12.39
N ASN A 13 5.55 4.85 13.10
CA ASN A 13 5.89 3.79 14.04
C ASN A 13 6.37 2.53 13.30
N GLY A 14 7.19 1.72 13.95
CA GLY A 14 7.82 0.56 13.33
C GLY A 14 6.81 -0.51 12.90
N PHE A 15 5.65 -0.49 13.56
CA PHE A 15 4.50 -1.31 13.24
C PHE A 15 3.86 -0.96 11.89
N SER A 16 3.73 0.33 11.54
CA SER A 16 3.23 0.79 10.24
C SER A 16 4.19 0.48 9.09
N ILE A 17 5.48 0.42 9.41
CA ILE A 17 6.53 0.00 8.48
C ILE A 17 6.43 -1.51 8.23
N TYR A 18 6.28 -2.32 9.28
CA TYR A 18 6.08 -3.76 9.17
C TYR A 18 4.81 -4.10 8.37
N LEU A 19 3.66 -3.50 8.70
CA LEU A 19 2.40 -3.72 7.97
C LEU A 19 2.47 -3.33 6.48
N ARG A 20 3.34 -2.37 6.13
CA ARG A 20 3.50 -1.88 4.75
C ARG A 20 4.52 -2.69 3.95
N THR A 21 5.50 -3.31 4.63
CA THR A 21 6.69 -3.86 3.97
C THR A 21 6.93 -5.35 4.21
N GLY A 22 6.35 -5.93 5.27
CA GLY A 22 6.62 -7.30 5.73
C GLY A 22 7.91 -7.46 6.56
N TYR A 23 8.62 -6.36 6.86
CA TYR A 23 9.92 -6.41 7.56
C TYR A 23 9.90 -5.62 8.88
N ARG A 24 10.66 -6.10 9.87
CA ARG A 24 10.84 -5.40 11.15
C ARG A 24 11.51 -4.06 10.90
N ALA A 25 11.02 -3.01 11.58
CA ALA A 25 11.55 -1.66 11.41
C ALA A 25 13.05 -1.55 11.79
N PRO A 26 13.81 -0.65 11.14
CA PRO A 26 15.22 -0.43 11.48
C PRO A 26 15.40 0.06 12.93
N PRO A 27 16.61 -0.10 13.52
CA PRO A 27 16.91 0.37 14.87
C PRO A 27 16.60 1.87 15.00
N GLY A 28 15.97 2.28 16.11
CA GLY A 28 15.60 3.68 16.37
C GLY A 28 14.18 4.09 15.94
N VAL A 29 13.36 3.17 15.43
CA VAL A 29 11.93 3.38 15.22
C VAL A 29 11.13 2.72 16.34
N GLU A 30 10.23 3.47 17.00
CA GLU A 30 9.39 2.97 18.09
C GLU A 30 8.52 1.79 17.64
N LEU A 31 8.77 0.61 18.22
CA LEU A 31 7.95 -0.59 18.05
C LEU A 31 6.84 -0.53 19.11
N LYS A 32 5.66 -0.03 18.75
CA LYS A 32 4.51 -0.02 19.66
C LYS A 32 4.06 -1.46 19.90
N PHE A 33 4.17 -1.92 21.15
CA PHE A 33 3.71 -3.23 21.58
C PHE A 33 2.18 -3.33 21.43
N ASN A 34 1.68 -4.35 20.73
CA ASN A 34 0.26 -4.63 20.64
C ASN A 34 -0.07 -5.69 21.72
N PRO A 35 -0.82 -5.33 22.78
CA PRO A 35 -1.14 -6.27 23.86
C PRO A 35 -2.10 -7.39 23.41
N TRP A 36 -2.60 -7.36 22.19
CA TRP A 36 -3.46 -8.38 21.59
C TRP A 36 -2.76 -9.08 20.42
N HIS A 37 -2.42 -10.35 20.60
CA HIS A 37 -1.87 -11.20 19.53
C HIS A 37 -2.36 -12.64 19.65
N ASP A 38 -2.42 -13.33 18.50
CA ASP A 38 -2.76 -14.75 18.42
C ASP A 38 -1.68 -15.56 19.14
N SER A 39 -2.07 -16.40 20.09
CA SER A 39 -1.14 -17.19 20.93
C SER A 39 -0.70 -18.50 20.31
N GLU A 40 -1.07 -18.81 19.05
CA GLU A 40 -0.55 -19.95 18.27
C GLU A 40 0.38 -19.49 17.14
N ASN A 41 0.05 -18.41 16.39
CA ASN A 41 0.84 -17.96 15.22
C ASN A 41 1.46 -16.55 15.29
N GLY A 42 1.15 -15.73 16.30
CA GLY A 42 1.91 -14.51 16.65
C GLY A 42 1.67 -13.34 15.73
N ARG A 43 0.67 -13.50 14.90
CA ARG A 43 0.11 -12.43 14.12
C ARG A 43 -0.63 -11.52 15.09
N PHE A 44 -0.51 -10.23 14.81
CA PHE A 44 -1.27 -9.22 15.52
C PHE A 44 -2.75 -9.55 15.43
N THR A 45 -3.40 -9.65 16.58
CA THR A 45 -4.84 -9.75 16.66
C THR A 45 -5.39 -8.43 17.16
N PHE A 46 -6.70 -8.32 17.06
CA PHE A 46 -7.42 -7.17 17.53
C PHE A 46 -7.83 -7.39 18.99
N VAL A 47 -8.23 -6.30 19.65
CA VAL A 47 -8.74 -6.33 21.01
C VAL A 47 -9.80 -7.44 21.15
N GLY A 48 -9.54 -8.42 22.03
CA GLY A 48 -10.46 -9.54 22.29
C GLY A 48 -10.33 -10.78 21.38
N GLN A 49 -9.30 -10.91 20.53
CA GLN A 49 -9.06 -12.10 19.68
C GLN A 49 -7.68 -12.74 19.87
N GLY A 50 -6.95 -12.25 20.86
CA GLY A 50 -5.69 -12.82 21.33
C GLY A 50 -5.70 -12.91 22.85
N ARG A 51 -4.68 -13.50 23.44
CA ARG A 51 -4.45 -13.31 24.88
C ARG A 51 -3.96 -11.87 25.10
N TYR A 52 -4.52 -11.21 26.12
CA TYR A 52 -4.10 -9.89 26.54
C TYR A 52 -2.81 -10.00 27.37
N TYR A 53 -1.78 -9.27 26.97
CA TYR A 53 -0.53 -9.16 27.73
C TYR A 53 -0.26 -7.68 28.01
N PRO A 54 -0.37 -7.21 29.26
CA PRO A 54 -0.04 -5.82 29.60
C PRO A 54 1.49 -5.59 29.54
N ASN A 55 1.92 -4.34 29.33
CA ASN A 55 3.33 -3.94 29.38
C ASN A 55 3.97 -4.37 30.72
N GLY A 56 5.13 -5.01 30.66
CA GLY A 56 5.87 -5.45 31.84
C GLY A 56 6.44 -4.28 32.66
N TYR A 57 6.25 -4.39 33.98
CA TYR A 57 6.84 -3.65 35.10
C TYR A 57 6.25 -2.28 35.45
N ALA A 58 5.32 -2.29 36.41
CA ALA A 58 5.14 -1.17 37.32
C ALA A 58 6.46 -0.95 38.07
N ALA A 59 7.06 0.21 37.88
CA ALA A 59 8.19 0.65 38.69
C ALA A 59 7.68 0.96 40.10
N GLN A 60 8.05 0.13 41.07
CA GLN A 60 8.14 0.52 42.47
C GLN A 60 9.56 0.23 42.95
N ASP A 61 10.19 1.31 43.43
CA ASP A 61 11.42 1.40 44.22
C ASP A 61 12.76 0.91 43.62
N VAL A 62 13.51 1.83 43.00
CA VAL A 62 14.98 1.70 42.84
C VAL A 62 15.70 3.03 43.13
N PRO A 63 16.69 3.09 44.05
CA PRO A 63 17.36 4.33 44.47
C PRO A 63 18.28 4.99 43.43
N GLN A 64 18.56 6.27 43.64
CA GLN A 64 19.15 7.22 42.69
C GLN A 64 20.62 6.98 42.28
N ARG A 65 21.33 5.99 42.86
CA ARG A 65 22.77 5.79 42.62
C ARG A 65 23.11 5.01 41.34
N ASP A 66 22.13 4.37 40.70
CA ASP A 66 22.37 3.51 39.53
C ASP A 66 22.11 4.20 38.18
N ARG A 67 21.70 5.48 38.18
CA ARG A 67 21.42 6.22 36.94
C ARG A 67 22.68 6.57 36.14
N GLU A 68 23.82 6.73 36.79
CA GLU A 68 25.10 7.03 36.12
C GLU A 68 25.83 5.77 35.60
N ALA A 69 25.59 4.61 36.21
CA ALA A 69 26.07 3.32 35.69
C ALA A 69 25.30 2.89 34.42
N ALA A 70 23.97 3.10 34.39
CA ALA A 70 23.15 2.80 33.22
C ALA A 70 23.49 3.66 31.99
N ALA A 71 23.97 4.89 32.20
CA ALA A 71 24.40 5.77 31.11
C ALA A 71 25.73 5.32 30.46
N LYS A 72 26.53 4.52 31.17
CA LYS A 72 27.78 3.92 30.66
C LYS A 72 27.50 2.63 29.87
N ASP A 73 26.57 1.80 30.33
CA ASP A 73 26.14 0.55 29.66
C ASP A 73 25.48 0.78 28.30
N ILE A 74 24.78 1.90 28.11
CA ILE A 74 24.15 2.25 26.82
C ILE A 74 25.20 2.59 25.74
N ARG A 75 26.43 3.01 26.11
CA ARG A 75 27.52 3.24 25.15
C ARG A 75 28.15 1.92 24.68
N ASP A 76 28.19 0.89 25.52
CA ASP A 76 28.76 -0.42 25.17
C ASP A 76 27.76 -1.31 24.39
N ALA A 77 26.46 -1.01 24.45
CA ALA A 77 25.41 -1.72 23.70
C ALA A 77 25.42 -1.53 22.17
N TYR A 78 26.23 -0.59 21.63
CA TYR A 78 26.39 -0.37 20.18
C TYR A 78 27.68 -1.00 19.59
N GLY A 79 28.37 -1.86 20.34
CA GLY A 79 29.42 -2.75 19.84
C GLY A 79 28.90 -4.18 19.69
N GLY A 80 28.86 -4.72 18.47
CA GLY A 80 28.18 -5.98 18.17
C GLY A 80 28.57 -7.17 19.07
N ARG A 81 27.56 -7.80 19.68
CA ARG A 81 27.54 -9.22 20.07
C ARG A 81 26.11 -9.74 19.95
N ARG A 82 25.96 -10.97 19.43
CA ARG A 82 24.68 -11.71 19.34
C ARG A 82 23.96 -11.62 20.68
N GLN A 83 22.74 -11.06 20.69
CA GLN A 83 21.89 -11.11 21.88
C GLN A 83 21.58 -12.58 22.22
N PRO A 84 21.79 -13.03 23.47
CA PRO A 84 21.29 -14.32 23.92
C PRO A 84 19.76 -14.28 23.87
N SER A 85 19.16 -15.35 23.36
CA SER A 85 17.71 -15.48 23.21
C SER A 85 17.01 -15.49 24.57
N TYR A 86 16.46 -14.36 25.00
CA TYR A 86 15.37 -14.38 25.97
C TYR A 86 14.17 -15.04 25.28
N ARG A 87 13.92 -16.31 25.63
CA ARG A 87 12.76 -17.08 25.13
C ARG A 87 11.62 -16.82 26.11
N ASP A 88 10.68 -15.95 25.72
CA ASP A 88 9.44 -15.74 26.47
C ASP A 88 8.62 -17.04 26.39
N PRO A 89 8.43 -17.78 27.50
CA PRO A 89 7.77 -19.08 27.49
C PRO A 89 6.27 -19.02 27.15
N TYR A 90 5.67 -17.83 27.07
CA TYR A 90 4.27 -17.64 26.70
C TYR A 90 4.05 -17.26 25.23
N VAL A 91 5.13 -17.08 24.46
CA VAL A 91 5.08 -16.79 23.02
C VAL A 91 5.58 -18.02 22.26
N PRO A 92 4.72 -18.72 21.49
CA PRO A 92 5.18 -19.85 20.70
C PRO A 92 6.31 -19.47 19.75
N ASP A 93 7.25 -20.40 19.58
CA ASP A 93 8.33 -20.28 18.62
C ASP A 93 7.76 -20.28 17.19
N ARG A 94 7.83 -19.11 16.55
CA ARG A 94 7.30 -18.84 15.20
C ARG A 94 8.39 -18.38 14.25
N SER A 95 9.63 -18.72 14.59
CA SER A 95 10.77 -18.51 13.71
C SER A 95 10.55 -19.14 12.34
N ASP A 96 9.67 -20.15 12.26
CA ASP A 96 9.27 -20.86 11.06
C ASP A 96 8.39 -20.05 10.09
N LEU A 97 7.56 -19.12 10.57
CA LEU A 97 6.70 -18.28 9.74
C LEU A 97 7.46 -17.11 9.08
N GLY A 98 8.69 -16.83 9.53
CA GLY A 98 9.46 -15.69 9.05
C GLY A 98 10.02 -15.90 7.63
N PRO A 99 10.23 -14.83 6.85
CA PRO A 99 10.76 -14.91 5.48
C PRO A 99 12.12 -15.61 5.40
N TRP A 100 12.91 -15.56 6.47
CA TRP A 100 14.26 -16.13 6.55
C TRP A 100 14.29 -17.59 6.99
N HIS A 101 13.15 -18.17 7.38
CA HIS A 101 13.14 -19.58 7.75
C HIS A 101 13.44 -20.46 6.53
N PRO A 102 14.31 -21.49 6.64
CA PRO A 102 14.70 -22.33 5.50
C PRO A 102 13.54 -22.95 4.72
N LYS A 103 12.38 -23.17 5.37
CA LYS A 103 11.19 -23.69 4.70
C LYS A 103 10.58 -22.70 3.67
N ASN A 104 10.74 -21.39 3.90
CA ASN A 104 10.06 -20.31 3.17
C ASN A 104 10.85 -19.77 1.97
N TRP A 105 12.06 -20.27 1.71
CA TRP A 105 12.86 -19.89 0.55
C TRP A 105 13.66 -21.07 0.01
N ARG A 106 14.20 -20.92 -1.20
CA ARG A 106 15.15 -21.85 -1.82
C ARG A 106 16.35 -21.08 -2.33
N VAL A 107 17.52 -21.72 -2.34
CA VAL A 107 18.71 -21.15 -2.99
C VAL A 107 18.48 -21.16 -4.49
N TYR A 108 18.66 -20.01 -5.13
CA TYR A 108 18.75 -19.86 -6.58
C TYR A 108 20.15 -19.37 -6.94
N VAL A 109 20.81 -20.03 -7.88
CA VAL A 109 22.13 -19.62 -8.38
C VAL A 109 21.93 -18.87 -9.69
N ALA A 110 22.31 -17.59 -9.70
CA ALA A 110 22.18 -16.73 -10.88
C ALA A 110 23.00 -17.27 -12.06
N ARG A 111 22.36 -17.36 -13.23
CA ARG A 111 22.92 -17.90 -14.47
C ARG A 111 23.28 -16.78 -15.44
N PRO A 112 24.15 -17.04 -16.44
CA PRO A 112 24.35 -16.12 -17.55
C PRO A 112 23.00 -15.71 -18.19
N GLY A 113 22.77 -14.41 -18.34
CA GLY A 113 21.53 -13.86 -18.92
C GLY A 113 20.36 -13.64 -17.94
N ASP A 114 20.52 -13.98 -16.66
CA ASP A 114 19.52 -13.67 -15.63
C ASP A 114 19.46 -12.19 -15.28
N SER A 115 18.26 -11.76 -14.89
CA SER A 115 18.04 -10.48 -14.21
C SER A 115 17.06 -10.68 -13.07
N LEU A 116 17.07 -9.79 -12.07
CA LEU A 116 16.10 -9.84 -10.97
C LEU A 116 14.66 -9.78 -11.48
N ALA A 117 14.41 -9.07 -12.59
CA ALA A 117 13.10 -9.04 -13.23
C ALA A 117 12.69 -10.40 -13.81
N LYS A 118 13.61 -11.11 -14.49
CA LYS A 118 13.35 -12.47 -14.98
C LYS A 118 13.09 -13.45 -13.84
N ILE A 119 13.91 -13.39 -12.79
CA ILE A 119 13.78 -14.27 -11.63
C ILE A 119 12.46 -13.99 -10.88
N ALA A 120 12.13 -12.72 -10.63
CA ALA A 120 10.91 -12.34 -9.94
C ALA A 120 9.64 -12.83 -10.66
N ARG A 121 9.62 -12.76 -12.00
CA ARG A 121 8.49 -13.26 -12.82
C ARG A 121 8.22 -14.76 -12.68
N THR A 122 9.18 -15.53 -12.15
CA THR A 122 8.96 -16.98 -11.92
C THR A 122 8.01 -17.25 -10.74
N ARG A 123 7.68 -16.23 -9.93
CA ARG A 123 6.79 -16.33 -8.78
C ARG A 123 5.68 -15.30 -8.88
N ARG A 124 4.45 -15.70 -8.55
CA ARG A 124 3.36 -14.73 -8.39
C ARG A 124 3.67 -13.88 -7.16
N TRP A 125 3.33 -12.60 -7.26
CA TRP A 125 3.44 -11.60 -6.18
C TRP A 125 4.86 -11.22 -5.76
N LEU A 126 5.90 -11.83 -6.34
CA LEU A 126 7.27 -11.44 -6.09
C LEU A 126 7.66 -10.24 -6.95
N THR A 127 7.97 -9.10 -6.32
CA THR A 127 8.46 -7.92 -7.03
C THR A 127 9.98 -7.90 -7.09
N VAL A 128 10.53 -7.17 -8.08
CA VAL A 128 11.98 -6.95 -8.19
C VAL A 128 12.54 -6.28 -6.94
N GLU A 129 11.82 -5.28 -6.41
CA GLU A 129 12.21 -4.57 -5.19
C GLU A 129 12.21 -5.51 -3.98
N TYR A 130 11.17 -6.35 -3.85
CA TYR A 130 11.10 -7.34 -2.77
C TYR A 130 12.30 -8.29 -2.86
N LEU A 131 12.55 -8.89 -4.03
CA LEU A 131 13.64 -9.85 -4.22
C LEU A 131 15.01 -9.21 -3.98
N ALA A 132 15.22 -7.98 -4.48
CA ALA A 132 16.46 -7.23 -4.28
C ALA A 132 16.70 -6.92 -2.80
N ARG A 133 15.68 -6.41 -2.09
CA ARG A 133 15.77 -6.08 -0.67
C ARG A 133 15.97 -7.32 0.20
N PHE A 134 15.23 -8.40 -0.09
CA PHE A 134 15.35 -9.69 0.58
C PHE A 134 16.76 -10.28 0.44
N ASN A 135 17.44 -10.03 -0.68
CA ASN A 135 18.82 -10.48 -0.89
C ASN A 135 19.87 -9.40 -0.64
N ARG A 136 19.49 -8.24 -0.08
CA ARG A 136 20.36 -7.08 0.17
C ARG A 136 21.19 -6.68 -1.07
N ILE A 137 20.59 -6.74 -2.26
CA ILE A 137 21.24 -6.42 -3.53
C ILE A 137 21.09 -4.93 -3.83
N PRO A 138 22.18 -4.13 -3.81
CA PRO A 138 22.12 -2.72 -4.13
C PRO A 138 21.95 -2.51 -5.65
N ARG A 139 20.93 -1.71 -6.03
CA ARG A 139 20.72 -1.18 -7.40
C ARG A 139 20.68 -2.24 -8.53
N GLY A 140 20.22 -3.46 -8.24
CA GLY A 140 19.82 -4.43 -9.25
C GLY A 140 20.94 -5.10 -10.05
N LYS A 141 22.22 -4.96 -9.67
CA LYS A 141 23.32 -5.67 -10.33
C LYS A 141 23.44 -7.09 -9.77
N LEU A 142 22.95 -8.06 -10.54
CA LEU A 142 23.08 -9.49 -10.27
C LEU A 142 24.39 -10.01 -10.89
N ARG A 143 25.19 -10.76 -10.12
CA ARG A 143 26.40 -11.41 -10.64
C ARG A 143 26.11 -12.86 -11.02
N ILE A 144 26.72 -13.35 -12.09
CA ILE A 144 26.67 -14.78 -12.42
C ILE A 144 27.28 -15.58 -11.26
N GLY A 145 26.64 -16.69 -10.89
CA GLY A 145 27.01 -17.52 -9.74
C GLY A 145 26.54 -16.96 -8.39
N GLN A 146 25.94 -15.76 -8.34
CA GLN A 146 25.42 -15.20 -7.10
C GLN A 146 24.26 -16.04 -6.56
N MET A 147 24.37 -16.47 -5.31
CA MET A 147 23.30 -17.18 -4.61
C MET A 147 22.26 -16.20 -4.08
N LEU A 148 20.99 -16.50 -4.35
CA LEU A 148 19.83 -15.75 -3.91
C LEU A 148 18.94 -16.64 -3.06
N MET A 149 18.44 -16.09 -1.95
CA MET A 149 17.25 -16.61 -1.28
C MET A 149 16.03 -16.20 -2.12
N LEU A 150 15.42 -17.18 -2.79
CA LEU A 150 14.20 -17.00 -3.56
C LEU A 150 13.02 -17.52 -2.74
N PRO A 151 12.10 -16.64 -2.28
CA PRO A 151 10.92 -17.06 -1.52
C PRO A 151 10.11 -18.14 -2.25
N THR A 152 9.56 -19.09 -1.49
CA THR A 152 8.68 -20.12 -2.06
C THR A 152 7.34 -19.50 -2.49
N GLN A 153 6.66 -20.12 -3.45
CA GLN A 153 5.36 -19.62 -3.91
C GLN A 153 4.33 -19.72 -2.79
N GLN A 154 4.37 -20.84 -2.05
CA GLN A 154 3.55 -21.06 -0.87
C GLN A 154 3.69 -19.93 0.16
N TYR A 155 4.93 -19.55 0.53
CA TYR A 155 5.14 -18.46 1.49
C TYR A 155 4.59 -17.12 0.98
N LEU A 156 4.78 -16.81 -0.30
CA LEU A 156 4.25 -15.57 -0.91
C LEU A 156 2.71 -15.54 -0.94
N ASP A 157 2.08 -16.68 -1.22
CA ASP A 157 0.62 -16.80 -1.20
C ASP A 157 0.09 -16.69 0.25
N GLU A 158 0.72 -17.37 1.21
CA GLU A 158 0.36 -17.31 2.63
C GLU A 158 0.53 -15.90 3.23
N GLU A 159 1.61 -15.19 2.88
CA GLU A 159 1.82 -13.78 3.25
C GLU A 159 0.69 -12.91 2.71
N ARG A 160 0.36 -13.07 1.42
CA ARG A 160 -0.67 -12.29 0.76
C ARG A 160 -2.04 -12.53 1.40
N ASP A 161 -2.38 -13.79 1.68
CA ASP A 161 -3.64 -14.17 2.32
C ASP A 161 -3.73 -13.66 3.76
N ALA A 162 -2.62 -13.73 4.51
CA ALA A 162 -2.54 -13.19 5.87
C ALA A 162 -2.76 -11.68 5.88
N GLN A 163 -2.11 -10.97 4.96
CA GLN A 163 -2.31 -9.54 4.79
C GLN A 163 -3.76 -9.23 4.42
N GLN A 164 -4.33 -9.90 3.42
CA GLN A 164 -5.72 -9.67 3.01
C GLN A 164 -6.70 -9.87 4.17
N ARG A 165 -6.55 -10.95 4.96
CA ARG A 165 -7.35 -11.20 6.16
C ARG A 165 -7.19 -10.10 7.20
N TYR A 166 -5.96 -9.64 7.46
CA TYR A 166 -5.71 -8.54 8.38
C TYR A 166 -6.44 -7.26 7.95
N TYR A 167 -6.37 -6.88 6.67
CA TYR A 167 -7.07 -5.69 6.19
C TYR A 167 -8.59 -5.87 6.18
N ALA A 168 -9.08 -7.07 5.88
CA ALA A 168 -10.51 -7.39 5.99
C ALA A 168 -11.03 -7.22 7.41
N LEU A 169 -10.27 -7.69 8.41
CA LEU A 169 -10.62 -7.49 9.81
C LEU A 169 -10.54 -6.01 10.21
N ARG A 170 -9.49 -5.30 9.80
CA ARG A 170 -9.32 -3.87 10.10
C ARG A 170 -10.46 -3.05 9.49
N LEU A 171 -10.88 -3.38 8.28
CA LEU A 171 -12.01 -2.76 7.62
C LEU A 171 -13.30 -3.01 8.39
N TYR A 172 -13.57 -4.28 8.71
CA TYR A 172 -14.77 -4.68 9.44
C TYR A 172 -14.89 -3.90 10.75
N MET A 173 -13.81 -3.85 11.53
CA MET A 173 -13.79 -3.09 12.78
C MET A 173 -13.99 -1.59 12.58
N ALA A 174 -13.40 -1.01 11.53
CA ALA A 174 -13.57 0.41 11.25
C ALA A 174 -15.04 0.75 10.94
N THR A 175 -15.81 -0.20 10.39
CA THR A 175 -17.20 -0.01 9.99
C THR A 175 -18.22 -0.52 11.01
N HIS A 176 -17.80 -1.36 11.96
CA HIS A 176 -18.65 -1.98 12.98
C HIS A 176 -18.28 -1.54 14.40
N GLY A 177 -17.88 -0.28 14.57
CA GLY A 177 -17.64 0.31 15.90
C GLY A 177 -16.52 -0.37 16.70
N GLY A 178 -15.48 -0.84 16.02
CA GLY A 178 -14.35 -1.55 16.62
C GLY A 178 -14.60 -3.04 16.90
N ARG A 179 -15.78 -3.57 16.57
CA ARG A 179 -16.11 -4.99 16.76
C ARG A 179 -15.57 -5.84 15.62
N LEU A 180 -15.24 -7.09 15.93
CA LEU A 180 -14.77 -8.07 14.96
C LEU A 180 -15.93 -8.81 14.30
N PRO A 181 -15.70 -9.41 13.12
CA PRO A 181 -16.71 -10.25 12.51
C PRO A 181 -16.94 -11.51 13.35
N PRO A 182 -18.12 -12.15 13.25
CA PRO A 182 -18.43 -13.38 13.97
C PRO A 182 -17.39 -14.50 13.80
N ASN A 183 -16.71 -14.54 12.65
CA ASN A 183 -15.57 -15.41 12.41
C ASN A 183 -14.34 -14.60 12.00
N ALA A 184 -13.44 -14.35 12.95
CA ALA A 184 -12.21 -13.58 12.68
C ALA A 184 -11.16 -14.36 11.86
N ALA A 185 -11.21 -15.69 11.85
CA ALA A 185 -10.32 -16.50 11.03
C ALA A 185 -10.69 -16.46 9.53
N ARG A 186 -11.98 -16.19 9.25
CA ARG A 186 -12.54 -16.03 7.91
C ARG A 186 -13.43 -14.77 7.87
N PRO A 187 -12.83 -13.58 7.92
CA PRO A 187 -13.59 -12.34 7.80
C PRO A 187 -14.26 -12.26 6.42
N PRO A 188 -15.36 -11.51 6.27
CA PRO A 188 -15.85 -11.12 4.95
C PRO A 188 -14.70 -10.56 4.13
N SER A 189 -14.63 -10.84 2.84
CA SER A 189 -13.48 -10.43 2.04
C SER A 189 -13.36 -8.90 1.99
N LEU A 190 -12.14 -8.41 1.75
CA LEU A 190 -11.91 -6.99 1.49
C LEU A 190 -12.81 -6.46 0.39
N GLU A 191 -13.03 -7.24 -0.67
CA GLU A 191 -13.83 -6.84 -1.80
C GLU A 191 -15.32 -6.73 -1.44
N GLU A 192 -15.88 -7.72 -0.73
CA GLU A 192 -17.27 -7.69 -0.26
C GLU A 192 -17.53 -6.52 0.68
N GLN A 193 -16.63 -6.28 1.63
CA GLN A 193 -16.76 -5.17 2.57
C GLN A 193 -16.53 -3.81 1.90
N ALA A 194 -15.55 -3.70 1.00
CA ALA A 194 -15.31 -2.48 0.22
C ALA A 194 -16.50 -2.14 -0.67
N ARG A 195 -17.19 -3.16 -1.22
CA ARG A 195 -18.42 -2.95 -1.98
C ARG A 195 -19.55 -2.35 -1.11
N ALA A 196 -19.52 -2.60 0.19
CA ALA A 196 -20.52 -2.13 1.14
C ALA A 196 -20.11 -0.85 1.89
N THR A 197 -18.87 -0.40 1.78
CA THR A 197 -18.33 0.74 2.54
C THR A 197 -17.60 1.71 1.62
N TYR A 198 -18.29 2.77 1.22
CA TYR A 198 -17.70 3.88 0.47
C TYR A 198 -17.71 5.14 1.32
N ARG A 199 -16.62 5.91 1.21
CA ARG A 199 -16.65 7.31 1.63
C ARG A 199 -16.94 8.17 0.41
N HIS A 200 -17.95 9.01 0.52
CA HIS A 200 -18.24 10.03 -0.48
C HIS A 200 -17.48 11.31 -0.15
N ILE A 201 -16.91 11.94 -1.17
CA ILE A 201 -16.37 13.30 -1.12
C ILE A 201 -17.02 14.08 -2.26
N ILE A 202 -17.90 15.01 -1.90
CA ILE A 202 -18.48 15.95 -2.85
C ILE A 202 -17.58 17.16 -2.93
N LYS A 203 -17.00 17.43 -4.11
CA LYS A 203 -16.15 18.60 -4.35
C LYS A 203 -16.20 19.05 -5.79
N ASN A 204 -16.29 20.37 -6.00
CA ASN A 204 -16.35 21.00 -7.31
C ASN A 204 -17.49 20.48 -8.22
N GLY A 205 -18.61 20.05 -7.62
CA GLY A 205 -19.76 19.50 -8.36
C GLY A 205 -19.64 18.01 -8.71
N TYR A 206 -18.61 17.33 -8.23
CA TYR A 206 -18.39 15.91 -8.43
C TYR A 206 -18.55 15.14 -7.13
N ASP A 207 -19.20 13.98 -7.19
CA ASP A 207 -19.26 13.02 -6.09
C ASP A 207 -18.22 11.92 -6.33
N PHE A 208 -17.20 11.89 -5.49
CA PHE A 208 -16.17 10.87 -5.49
C PHE A 208 -16.47 9.81 -4.45
N GLU A 209 -16.63 8.57 -4.91
CA GLU A 209 -16.64 7.39 -4.08
C GLU A 209 -15.22 6.88 -3.90
N LEU A 210 -14.81 6.73 -2.65
CA LEU A 210 -13.54 6.13 -2.28
C LEU A 210 -13.78 4.82 -1.57
N ASP A 211 -12.91 3.85 -1.84
CA ASP A 211 -12.86 2.65 -1.03
C ASP A 211 -12.18 2.88 0.32
N PHE A 212 -12.26 1.88 1.19
CA PHE A 212 -11.74 1.91 2.55
C PHE A 212 -10.21 2.06 2.71
N VAL A 213 -9.44 1.89 1.62
CA VAL A 213 -7.99 2.13 1.60
C VAL A 213 -7.65 3.46 0.95
N ASP A 214 -8.64 4.35 0.85
CA ASP A 214 -8.49 5.69 0.30
C ASP A 214 -8.05 5.61 -1.17
N ARG A 215 -8.64 4.72 -1.96
CA ARG A 215 -8.49 4.71 -3.42
C ARG A 215 -9.75 5.22 -4.08
N PHE A 216 -9.59 6.04 -5.11
CA PHE A 216 -10.68 6.44 -6.00
C PHE A 216 -11.37 5.21 -6.58
N LYS A 217 -12.68 5.05 -6.37
CA LYS A 217 -13.46 3.95 -6.92
C LYS A 217 -14.35 4.39 -8.07
N ARG A 218 -15.10 5.47 -7.86
CA ARG A 218 -16.03 6.02 -8.84
C ARG A 218 -16.15 7.53 -8.67
N VAL A 219 -16.34 8.26 -9.77
CA VAL A 219 -16.73 9.67 -9.72
C VAL A 219 -17.91 9.85 -10.65
N THR A 220 -18.90 10.60 -10.18
CA THR A 220 -20.01 11.05 -11.00
C THR A 220 -20.11 12.57 -10.97
N GLY A 221 -20.62 13.15 -12.05
CA GLY A 221 -20.91 14.59 -12.11
C GLY A 221 -21.15 15.08 -13.53
N ILE A 222 -21.59 16.32 -13.62
CA ILE A 222 -21.68 17.07 -14.89
C ILE A 222 -20.38 17.85 -15.06
N LEU A 223 -19.77 17.81 -16.25
CA LEU A 223 -18.53 18.53 -16.49
C LEU A 223 -18.74 20.04 -16.40
N ALA A 224 -17.89 20.72 -15.64
CA ALA A 224 -17.93 22.17 -15.48
C ALA A 224 -16.58 22.77 -15.85
N ARG A 225 -16.55 23.78 -16.73
CA ARG A 225 -15.29 24.41 -17.15
C ARG A 225 -14.68 25.25 -16.03
N ASN A 226 -13.38 25.13 -15.85
CA ASN A 226 -12.59 26.09 -15.07
C ASN A 226 -11.18 26.17 -15.68
N ARG A 227 -10.92 27.23 -16.46
CA ARG A 227 -9.63 27.41 -17.15
C ARG A 227 -8.50 27.81 -16.19
N GLU A 228 -8.84 28.39 -15.04
CA GLU A 228 -7.89 28.93 -14.05
C GLU A 228 -7.39 27.89 -13.04
N GLN A 229 -8.10 26.75 -12.91
CA GLN A 229 -7.85 25.68 -11.93
C GLN A 229 -6.39 25.21 -11.90
N ARG A 230 -5.56 25.59 -10.92
CA ARG A 230 -4.11 25.21 -10.88
C ARG A 230 -3.87 23.70 -10.68
N ARG A 231 -2.69 23.19 -11.04
CA ARG A 231 -2.25 21.78 -10.80
C ARG A 231 -1.58 21.60 -9.43
N SER A 232 -1.67 20.42 -8.81
CA SER A 232 -0.91 20.08 -7.60
C SER A 232 0.27 19.15 -7.92
N GLY A 233 1.48 19.70 -8.02
CA GLY A 233 2.68 18.89 -8.33
C GLY A 233 2.98 17.83 -7.26
N THR A 234 2.69 18.12 -5.99
CA THR A 234 2.87 17.16 -4.89
C THR A 234 1.90 15.99 -4.99
N THR A 235 0.62 16.27 -5.28
CA THR A 235 -0.37 15.21 -5.50
C THR A 235 0.04 14.32 -6.66
N GLN A 236 0.36 14.93 -7.81
CA GLN A 236 0.76 14.21 -9.02
C GLN A 236 1.99 13.32 -8.81
N ARG A 237 2.95 13.71 -7.96
CA ARG A 237 4.15 12.90 -7.64
C ARG A 237 3.89 11.75 -6.67
N ASN A 238 2.80 11.80 -5.91
CA ASN A 238 2.51 10.84 -4.85
C ASN A 238 1.37 9.88 -5.16
N SER A 239 0.56 10.15 -6.21
CA SER A 239 -0.52 9.26 -6.64
C SER A 239 -0.04 7.83 -6.86
N GLY A 240 -0.77 6.88 -6.30
CA GLY A 240 -0.57 5.43 -6.45
C GLY A 240 0.66 4.84 -5.77
N LYS A 241 1.47 5.60 -5.03
CA LYS A 241 2.59 5.02 -4.25
C LYS A 241 2.06 4.09 -3.14
N PRO A 242 2.73 2.95 -2.87
CA PRO A 242 4.02 2.54 -3.45
C PRO A 242 3.90 1.82 -4.81
N ASP A 243 2.69 1.41 -5.23
CA ASP A 243 2.47 0.53 -6.38
C ASP A 243 2.57 1.22 -7.76
N ARG A 244 2.80 2.53 -7.76
CA ARG A 244 3.06 3.33 -8.95
C ARG A 244 4.31 2.84 -9.68
N LEU A 245 4.22 2.67 -10.99
CA LEU A 245 5.34 2.35 -11.88
C LEU A 245 6.16 3.60 -12.24
N ALA A 246 7.41 3.39 -12.62
CA ALA A 246 8.29 4.48 -13.05
C ALA A 246 7.76 5.25 -14.29
N THR A 247 6.97 4.59 -15.14
CA THR A 247 6.35 5.17 -16.33
C THR A 247 5.04 5.92 -16.02
N ASP A 248 4.53 5.86 -14.79
CA ASP A 248 3.24 6.44 -14.46
C ASP A 248 3.32 7.94 -14.17
N HIS A 249 2.35 8.67 -14.69
CA HIS A 249 1.96 10.00 -14.26
C HIS A 249 0.97 9.95 -13.08
N GLY A 250 0.82 11.08 -12.39
CA GLY A 250 -0.27 11.29 -11.45
C GLY A 250 -1.40 11.94 -12.23
N GLY A 251 -2.11 11.13 -12.99
CA GLY A 251 -3.22 11.57 -13.83
C GLY A 251 -4.37 12.06 -12.98
N HIS A 252 -5.14 13.02 -13.50
CA HIS A 252 -6.40 13.38 -12.87
C HIS A 252 -7.48 12.39 -13.31
N VAL A 253 -8.47 12.12 -12.47
CA VAL A 253 -9.69 11.43 -12.89
C VAL A 253 -10.61 12.40 -13.65
N ILE A 254 -10.84 13.57 -13.05
CA ILE A 254 -11.48 14.71 -13.72
C ILE A 254 -10.40 15.74 -14.02
N ALA A 255 -10.21 16.05 -15.30
CA ALA A 255 -9.19 16.99 -15.76
C ALA A 255 -9.33 18.38 -15.11
N ARG A 256 -8.21 19.10 -14.96
CA ARG A 256 -8.20 20.51 -14.50
C ARG A 256 -9.17 21.41 -15.28
N ARG A 257 -9.27 21.21 -16.61
CA ARG A 257 -10.09 22.02 -17.51
C ARG A 257 -11.58 21.87 -17.22
N PHE A 258 -11.96 20.75 -16.61
CA PHE A 258 -13.29 20.43 -16.14
C PHE A 258 -13.40 20.65 -14.63
N ASN A 259 -12.73 21.67 -14.09
CA ASN A 259 -12.80 22.02 -12.67
C ASN A 259 -12.46 20.87 -11.70
N GLY A 260 -11.72 19.86 -12.15
CA GLY A 260 -11.38 18.70 -11.33
C GLY A 260 -10.57 19.07 -10.09
N PRO A 261 -10.89 18.57 -8.89
CA PRO A 261 -10.20 18.91 -7.65
C PRO A 261 -8.68 18.65 -7.70
N ARG A 262 -7.90 19.45 -6.97
CA ARG A 262 -6.43 19.31 -6.86
C ARG A 262 -6.00 18.25 -5.84
N ASP A 263 -6.98 17.74 -5.11
CA ASP A 263 -6.83 16.80 -4.01
C ASP A 263 -6.45 15.40 -4.49
N TRP A 264 -5.89 14.62 -3.57
CA TRP A 264 -5.35 13.30 -3.85
C TRP A 264 -6.38 12.30 -4.36
N PHE A 265 -7.65 12.44 -3.96
CA PHE A 265 -8.72 11.53 -4.37
C PHE A 265 -9.14 11.70 -5.84
N ASN A 266 -8.81 12.83 -6.47
CA ASN A 266 -9.01 13.06 -7.89
C ASN A 266 -7.76 12.67 -8.72
N HIS A 267 -6.82 11.92 -8.15
CA HIS A 267 -5.63 11.49 -8.87
C HIS A 267 -5.36 10.00 -8.69
N PHE A 268 -4.81 9.38 -9.73
CA PHE A 268 -4.36 7.98 -9.68
C PHE A 268 -3.02 7.82 -10.41
N ALA A 269 -2.32 6.72 -10.13
CA ALA A 269 -1.15 6.34 -10.91
C ALA A 269 -1.61 5.84 -12.29
N GLN A 270 -1.25 6.58 -13.33
CA GLN A 270 -1.72 6.35 -14.68
C GLN A 270 -0.52 6.19 -15.61
N ASP A 271 -0.47 5.13 -16.40
CA ASP A 271 0.63 4.96 -17.36
C ASP A 271 0.77 6.21 -18.25
N GLY A 272 2.00 6.69 -18.47
CA GLY A 272 2.25 7.94 -19.18
C GLY A 272 1.71 7.94 -20.61
N SER A 273 1.78 6.82 -21.33
CA SER A 273 1.27 6.71 -22.70
C SER A 273 -0.25 6.63 -22.75
N PHE A 274 -0.88 5.94 -21.79
CA PHE A 274 -2.33 5.98 -21.58
C PHE A 274 -2.82 7.41 -21.26
N ASN A 275 -2.15 8.09 -20.31
CA ASN A 275 -2.49 9.43 -19.86
C ASN A 275 -2.40 10.46 -21.00
N LEU A 276 -1.32 10.45 -21.78
CA LEU A 276 -1.10 11.43 -22.85
C LEU A 276 -1.78 11.06 -24.17
N GLY A 277 -2.10 9.79 -24.38
CA GLY A 277 -2.74 9.28 -25.59
C GLY A 277 -4.26 9.19 -25.43
N PRO A 278 -4.82 7.98 -25.27
CA PRO A 278 -6.27 7.76 -25.35
C PRO A 278 -7.08 8.47 -24.26
N TYR A 279 -6.54 8.63 -23.04
CA TYR A 279 -7.28 9.36 -22.00
C TYR A 279 -7.39 10.85 -22.34
N ALA A 280 -6.29 11.48 -22.78
CA ALA A 280 -6.32 12.85 -23.25
C ALA A 280 -7.17 13.04 -24.52
N LYS A 281 -7.27 12.03 -25.40
CA LYS A 281 -8.19 12.06 -26.56
C LYS A 281 -9.65 12.10 -26.10
N LEU A 282 -10.02 11.27 -25.12
CA LEU A 282 -11.36 11.29 -24.51
C LEU A 282 -11.67 12.65 -23.86
N GLU A 283 -10.73 13.21 -23.10
CA GLU A 283 -10.90 14.54 -22.51
C GLU A 283 -11.07 15.63 -23.58
N ARG A 284 -10.39 15.53 -24.73
CA ARG A 284 -10.58 16.47 -25.85
C ARG A 284 -11.93 16.31 -26.54
N GLU A 285 -12.46 15.09 -26.62
CA GLU A 285 -13.80 14.81 -27.14
C GLU A 285 -14.86 15.54 -26.30
N TRP A 286 -14.80 15.38 -24.98
CA TRP A 286 -15.68 16.09 -24.05
C TRP A 286 -15.53 17.61 -24.13
N ASP A 287 -14.29 18.10 -24.23
CA ASP A 287 -14.01 19.53 -24.39
C ASP A 287 -14.68 20.11 -25.64
N ARG A 288 -14.63 19.41 -26.78
CA ARG A 288 -15.29 19.85 -28.02
C ARG A 288 -16.80 19.81 -27.92
N ALA A 289 -17.35 18.76 -27.30
CA ALA A 289 -18.80 18.67 -27.09
C ALA A 289 -19.31 19.85 -26.25
N MET A 290 -18.59 20.21 -25.18
CA MET A 290 -18.91 21.37 -24.36
C MET A 290 -18.73 22.71 -25.10
N ASP A 291 -17.76 22.82 -26.03
CA ASP A 291 -17.61 24.01 -26.89
C ASP A 291 -18.77 24.16 -27.88
N ALA A 292 -19.36 23.04 -28.31
CA ALA A 292 -20.56 23.02 -29.15
C ALA A 292 -21.87 23.23 -28.37
N GLY A 293 -21.80 23.48 -27.05
CA GLY A 293 -22.97 23.75 -26.21
C GLY A 293 -23.63 22.51 -25.60
N HIS A 294 -23.09 21.31 -25.83
CA HIS A 294 -23.63 20.08 -25.28
C HIS A 294 -23.30 19.89 -23.79
N ILE A 295 -24.20 19.23 -23.07
CA ILE A 295 -24.01 18.87 -21.66
C ILE A 295 -23.32 17.51 -21.60
N VAL A 296 -22.17 17.46 -20.94
CA VAL A 296 -21.42 16.21 -20.73
C VAL A 296 -21.54 15.75 -19.28
N ARG A 297 -22.15 14.60 -19.06
CA ARG A 297 -22.21 13.91 -17.76
C ARG A 297 -21.26 12.72 -17.75
N VAL A 298 -20.57 12.47 -16.64
CA VAL A 298 -19.60 11.37 -16.51
C VAL A 298 -19.90 10.46 -15.32
N ASP A 299 -19.54 9.20 -15.48
CA ASP A 299 -19.44 8.14 -14.48
C ASP A 299 -18.17 7.35 -14.78
N ILE A 300 -17.10 7.69 -14.05
CA ILE A 300 -15.79 7.08 -14.27
C ILE A 300 -15.52 6.15 -13.11
N GLN A 301 -15.10 4.93 -13.40
CA GLN A 301 -14.85 3.88 -12.42
C GLN A 301 -13.44 3.30 -12.56
N ALA A 302 -12.84 2.99 -11.43
CA ALA A 302 -11.56 2.30 -11.36
C ALA A 302 -11.72 0.87 -10.83
N SER A 303 -10.97 -0.04 -11.44
CA SER A 303 -10.77 -1.41 -10.97
C SER A 303 -9.33 -1.58 -10.53
N TYR A 304 -9.13 -2.36 -9.47
CA TYR A 304 -7.83 -2.59 -8.86
C TYR A 304 -7.58 -4.07 -8.69
N GLU A 305 -6.33 -4.49 -8.82
CA GLU A 305 -5.90 -5.83 -8.44
C GLU A 305 -5.55 -5.86 -6.96
N GLY A 306 -6.39 -6.55 -6.18
CA GLY A 306 -6.23 -6.67 -4.73
C GLY A 306 -6.04 -5.31 -4.06
N ARG A 307 -4.86 -5.12 -3.45
CA ARG A 307 -4.53 -3.95 -2.63
C ARG A 307 -3.75 -2.85 -3.36
N SER A 308 -3.49 -3.04 -4.65
CA SER A 308 -2.73 -2.05 -5.44
C SER A 308 -3.36 -0.67 -5.32
N ARG A 309 -2.55 0.36 -5.07
CA ARG A 309 -2.93 1.78 -5.16
C ARG A 309 -2.91 2.31 -6.60
N ARG A 310 -2.39 1.50 -7.53
CA ARG A 310 -2.46 1.72 -8.97
C ARG A 310 -3.63 0.92 -9.55
N PRO A 311 -4.63 1.55 -10.18
CA PRO A 311 -5.73 0.82 -10.81
C PRO A 311 -5.21 0.00 -11.99
N SER A 312 -5.84 -1.15 -12.25
CA SER A 312 -5.56 -1.98 -13.42
C SER A 312 -6.39 -1.57 -14.64
N THR A 313 -7.58 -1.00 -14.43
CA THR A 313 -8.47 -0.55 -15.51
C THR A 313 -9.26 0.68 -15.09
N ILE A 314 -9.48 1.59 -16.04
CA ILE A 314 -10.43 2.70 -15.94
C ILE A 314 -11.57 2.46 -16.92
N VAL A 315 -12.81 2.60 -16.47
CA VAL A 315 -14.00 2.58 -17.31
C VAL A 315 -14.65 3.95 -17.22
N ALA A 316 -14.73 4.67 -18.33
CA ALA A 316 -15.44 5.93 -18.42
C ALA A 316 -16.75 5.70 -19.15
N ARG A 317 -17.86 5.77 -18.42
CA ARG A 317 -19.20 5.93 -19.00
C ARG A 317 -19.53 7.41 -18.99
N TYR A 318 -20.05 7.93 -20.09
CA TYR A 318 -20.40 9.33 -20.20
C TYR A 318 -21.63 9.51 -21.08
N TRP A 319 -22.25 10.67 -20.96
CA TRP A 319 -23.42 11.04 -21.74
C TRP A 319 -23.22 12.42 -22.32
N ILE A 320 -23.52 12.59 -23.60
CA ILE A 320 -23.59 13.88 -24.29
C ILE A 320 -25.05 14.09 -24.65
N ASP A 321 -25.71 15.06 -24.03
CA ASP A 321 -27.15 15.33 -24.19
C ASP A 321 -28.05 14.08 -24.02
N GLY A 322 -27.63 13.17 -23.14
CA GLY A 322 -28.36 11.93 -22.83
C GLY A 322 -27.96 10.72 -23.68
N GLU A 323 -27.22 10.89 -24.78
CA GLU A 323 -26.67 9.77 -25.54
C GLU A 323 -25.51 9.13 -24.77
N SER A 324 -25.60 7.83 -24.47
CA SER A 324 -24.62 7.14 -23.62
C SER A 324 -23.46 6.56 -24.42
N HIS A 325 -22.25 6.76 -23.90
CA HIS A 325 -21.02 6.18 -24.43
C HIS A 325 -20.24 5.48 -23.32
N ILE A 326 -19.43 4.49 -23.71
CA ILE A 326 -18.52 3.78 -22.80
C ILE A 326 -17.14 3.64 -23.45
N ARG A 327 -16.10 3.87 -22.64
CA ARG A 327 -14.71 3.58 -22.98
C ARG A 327 -14.07 2.81 -21.85
N ARG A 328 -13.35 1.74 -22.19
CA ARG A 328 -12.58 0.92 -21.24
C ARG A 328 -11.11 1.02 -21.58
N PHE A 329 -10.31 1.39 -20.59
CA PHE A 329 -8.87 1.58 -20.72
C PHE A 329 -8.10 0.66 -19.77
N PRO A 330 -7.35 -0.34 -20.27
CA PRO A 330 -6.30 -0.95 -19.46
C PRO A 330 -5.28 0.13 -19.05
N ASN A 331 -4.89 0.15 -17.77
CA ASN A 331 -3.86 1.05 -17.27
C ASN A 331 -2.47 0.46 -17.56
N ALA A 332 -2.12 0.36 -18.83
CA ALA A 332 -0.88 -0.21 -19.33
C ALA A 332 -0.28 0.69 -20.42
N ARG A 333 0.92 0.35 -20.87
CA ARG A 333 1.53 1.01 -22.03
C ARG A 333 0.59 0.89 -23.23
N TRP A 334 0.27 2.02 -23.84
CA TRP A 334 -0.54 2.11 -25.04
C TRP A 334 0.37 2.19 -26.27
N GLU A 335 0.25 1.20 -27.14
CA GLU A 335 0.91 1.20 -28.44
C GLU A 335 -0.18 1.47 -29.47
N GLU A 336 -0.14 2.66 -30.07
CA GLU A 336 -1.03 2.98 -31.17
C GLU A 336 -0.53 2.18 -32.38
N THR A 337 -1.28 1.17 -32.81
CA THR A 337 -1.11 0.57 -34.14
C THR A 337 -1.28 1.71 -35.14
N ARG A 338 -0.16 2.09 -35.76
CA ARG A 338 -0.12 3.14 -36.79
C ARG A 338 -0.78 2.67 -38.08
#